data_AF-A0A371EN95-F1
#
_entry.id   AF-A0A371EN95-F1
#
_cell.length_a   1.000
_cell.length_b   1.000
_cell.length_c   1.000
_cell.angle_alpha   90.00
_cell.angle_beta   90.00
_cell.angle_gamma   90.00
#
_symmetry.space_group_name_H-M   'P 1'
#
loop_
_entity.id
_entity.type
_entity.pdbx_description
1 polymer ?
#
loop_
_entity_poly.entity_id
_entity_poly.type
_entity_poly.pdbx_seq_one_letter_code
_entity_poly.pdbx_strand_id
1 'polypeptide(L)'
;SSYREYLKLKGRFESLQRTQRNLLGEDLGPLNTKELEQLERQLDSSLKQVRSTKTQFMLDQLADLQNKEHMLVEANRSLTMKLEEINSRNHYRQSWEAGDQSMAYGGPQSAHSQGFFQPLECNPTLQIGPDYRYNAVASDQITATSQAQQVNGFLPGWML
;
A
#
# COMPACT_ATOMS: atom_id res chain seq x y z
N SER A 1 -48.02 17.62 -29.83
CA SER A 1 -47.01 18.20 -28.92
C SER A 1 -45.87 17.21 -28.63
N SER A 2 -46.15 16.03 -28.07
CA SER A 2 -45.12 15.01 -27.71
C SER A 2 -44.15 14.60 -28.85
N TYR A 3 -44.66 14.31 -30.06
CA TYR A 3 -43.80 13.90 -31.18
C TYR A 3 -42.75 14.96 -31.59
N ARG A 4 -43.10 16.25 -31.52
CA ARG A 4 -42.16 17.33 -31.85
C ARG A 4 -41.05 17.43 -30.80
N GLU A 5 -41.38 17.26 -29.53
CA GLU A 5 -40.39 17.23 -28.44
C GLU A 5 -39.49 15.99 -28.55
N TYR A 6 -40.05 14.83 -28.92
CA TYR A 6 -39.27 13.64 -29.23
C TYR A 6 -38.26 13.89 -30.36
N LEU A 7 -38.68 14.49 -31.47
CA LEU A 7 -37.77 14.79 -32.58
C LEU A 7 -36.65 15.75 -32.18
N LYS A 8 -36.94 16.77 -31.36
CA LYS A 8 -35.91 17.65 -30.80
C LYS A 8 -34.92 16.87 -29.94
N LEU A 9 -35.42 16.01 -29.06
CA LEU A 9 -34.57 15.19 -28.18
C LEU A 9 -33.69 14.23 -28.98
N LYS A 10 -34.28 13.54 -29.98
CA LYS A 10 -33.57 12.63 -30.88
C LYS A 10 -32.44 13.35 -31.62
N GLY A 11 -32.70 14.55 -32.15
CA GLY A 11 -31.65 15.34 -32.81
C GLY A 11 -30.52 15.74 -31.86
N ARG A 12 -30.83 16.08 -30.60
CA ARG A 12 -29.79 16.36 -29.58
C ARG A 12 -28.97 15.11 -29.23
N PHE A 13 -29.63 13.96 -29.11
CA PHE A 13 -28.98 12.68 -28.84
C PHE A 13 -28.02 12.30 -29.98
N GLU A 14 -28.46 12.36 -31.23
CA GLU A 14 -27.63 12.03 -32.40
C GLU A 14 -26.42 12.96 -32.52
N SER A 15 -26.60 14.26 -32.22
CA SER A 15 -25.50 15.23 -32.17
C SER A 15 -24.50 14.88 -31.06
N LEU A 16 -24.99 14.55 -29.87
CA LEU A 16 -24.14 14.15 -28.74
C LEU A 16 -23.36 12.86 -29.05
N GLN A 17 -24.03 11.85 -29.62
CA GLN A 17 -23.40 10.59 -30.00
C GLN A 17 -22.34 10.78 -31.08
N ARG A 18 -22.57 11.68 -32.06
CA ARG A 18 -21.55 12.04 -33.05
C ARG A 18 -20.33 12.68 -32.39
N THR A 19 -20.54 13.62 -31.47
CA THR A 19 -19.44 14.24 -30.72
C THR A 19 -18.66 13.22 -29.90
N GLN A 20 -19.34 12.27 -29.25
CA GLN A 20 -18.67 11.18 -28.51
C GLN A 20 -17.78 10.34 -29.42
N ARG A 21 -18.29 9.91 -30.59
CA ARG A 21 -17.51 9.14 -31.57
C ARG A 21 -16.28 9.91 -32.04
N ASN A 22 -16.43 11.20 -32.35
CA ASN A 22 -15.30 12.05 -32.71
C ASN A 22 -14.25 12.11 -31.60
N LEU A 23 -14.67 12.28 -30.33
CA LEU A 23 -13.75 12.28 -29.17
C LEU A 23 -13.03 10.94 -28.99
N LEU A 24 -13.61 9.84 -29.45
CA LEU A 24 -13.00 8.50 -29.47
C LEU A 24 -12.14 8.25 -30.72
N GLY A 25 -12.04 9.22 -31.64
CA GLY A 25 -11.30 9.10 -32.89
C GLY A 25 -12.05 8.38 -34.01
N GLU A 26 -13.36 8.19 -33.86
CA GLU A 26 -14.25 7.56 -34.84
C GLU A 26 -14.97 8.61 -35.70
N ASP A 27 -15.41 8.23 -36.90
CA ASP A 27 -16.21 9.07 -37.81
C ASP A 27 -15.67 10.49 -38.07
N LEU A 28 -14.35 10.61 -38.19
CA LEU A 28 -13.66 11.89 -38.38
C LEU A 28 -13.77 12.46 -39.80
N GLY A 29 -14.16 11.64 -40.79
CA GLY A 29 -14.23 12.03 -42.20
C GLY A 29 -15.05 13.30 -42.51
N PRO A 30 -16.17 13.59 -41.83
CA PRO A 30 -16.93 14.83 -42.02
C PRO A 30 -16.29 16.09 -41.43
N LEU A 31 -15.24 15.98 -40.60
CA LEU A 31 -14.60 17.13 -39.98
C LEU A 31 -13.58 17.75 -40.93
N ASN A 32 -13.54 19.08 -40.97
CA ASN A 32 -12.49 19.79 -41.68
C ASN A 32 -11.22 19.91 -40.82
N THR A 33 -10.13 20.40 -41.42
CA THR A 33 -8.82 20.52 -40.75
C THR A 33 -8.87 21.37 -39.48
N LYS A 34 -9.62 22.48 -39.47
CA LYS A 34 -9.73 23.34 -38.27
C LYS A 34 -10.48 22.64 -37.14
N GLU A 35 -11.52 21.88 -37.47
CA GLU A 35 -12.30 21.11 -36.50
C GLU A 35 -11.46 19.96 -35.91
N LEU A 36 -10.66 19.28 -36.74
CA LEU A 36 -9.72 18.25 -36.30
C LEU A 36 -8.65 18.82 -35.35
N GLU A 37 -8.04 19.94 -35.71
CA GLU A 37 -7.04 20.60 -34.85
C GLU A 37 -7.67 21.06 -33.51
N GLN A 38 -8.92 21.53 -33.53
CA GLN A 38 -9.63 21.88 -32.30
C GLN A 38 -9.89 20.65 -31.43
N LEU A 39 -10.33 19.55 -32.03
CA LEU A 39 -10.57 18.28 -31.36
C LEU A 39 -9.29 17.74 -30.71
N GLU A 40 -8.18 17.78 -31.45
CA GLU A 40 -6.85 17.38 -30.95
C GLU A 40 -6.42 18.22 -29.74
N ARG A 41 -6.49 19.56 -29.85
CA ARG A 41 -6.18 20.47 -28.72
C ARG A 41 -7.07 20.21 -27.50
N GLN A 42 -8.35 19.93 -27.71
CA GLN A 42 -9.28 19.62 -26.63
C GLN A 42 -8.88 18.32 -25.93
N LEU A 43 -8.58 17.26 -26.69
CA LEU A 43 -8.15 15.97 -26.14
C LEU A 43 -6.80 16.07 -25.41
N ASP A 44 -5.82 16.76 -25.99
CA ASP A 44 -4.51 16.96 -25.36
C ASP A 44 -4.63 17.71 -24.02
N SER A 45 -5.36 18.82 -23.99
CA SER A 45 -5.54 19.60 -22.76
C SER A 45 -6.28 18.80 -21.68
N SER A 46 -7.34 18.08 -22.06
CA SER A 46 -8.13 17.26 -21.13
C SER A 46 -7.31 16.09 -20.59
N LEU A 47 -6.51 15.44 -21.45
CA LEU A 47 -5.63 14.34 -21.03
C LEU A 47 -4.54 14.82 -20.07
N LYS A 48 -3.93 15.98 -20.34
CA LYS A 48 -2.99 16.63 -19.42
C LYS A 48 -3.64 16.92 -18.07
N GLN A 49 -4.86 17.45 -18.07
CA GLN A 49 -5.60 17.72 -16.84
C GLN A 49 -5.89 16.43 -16.05
N VAL A 50 -6.41 15.38 -16.70
CA VAL A 50 -6.69 14.09 -16.05
C VAL A 50 -5.43 13.49 -15.44
N ARG A 51 -4.32 13.48 -16.19
CA ARG A 51 -3.02 12.99 -15.69
C ARG A 51 -2.52 13.80 -14.51
N SER A 52 -2.62 15.12 -14.58
CA SER A 52 -2.23 16.02 -13.49
C SER A 52 -3.04 15.74 -12.24
N THR A 53 -4.37 15.64 -12.35
CA THR A 53 -5.26 15.35 -11.22
C THR A 53 -4.97 13.98 -10.62
N LYS A 54 -4.81 12.93 -11.45
CA LYS A 54 -4.47 11.58 -10.97
C LYS A 54 -3.12 11.58 -10.25
N THR A 55 -2.12 12.27 -10.79
CA THR A 55 -0.79 12.37 -10.19
C THR A 55 -0.85 13.11 -8.85
N GLN A 56 -1.51 14.26 -8.79
CA GLN A 56 -1.65 15.02 -7.56
C GLN A 56 -2.36 14.20 -6.48
N PHE A 57 -3.46 13.54 -6.83
CA PHE A 57 -4.18 12.66 -5.91
C PHE A 57 -3.27 11.56 -5.34
N MET A 58 -2.47 10.89 -6.18
CA MET A 58 -1.53 9.86 -5.72
C MET A 58 -0.44 10.42 -4.81
N LEU A 59 0.08 11.62 -5.10
CA LEU A 59 1.06 12.29 -4.24
C LEU A 59 0.47 12.66 -2.88
N ASP A 60 -0.76 13.16 -2.86
CA ASP A 60 -1.47 13.49 -1.62
C ASP A 60 -1.69 12.22 -0.77
N GLN A 61 -2.12 11.11 -1.38
CA GLN A 61 -2.27 9.84 -0.69
C GLN A 61 -0.94 9.31 -0.13
N LEU A 62 0.15 9.45 -0.90
CA LEU A 62 1.48 9.04 -0.45
C LEU A 62 1.93 9.86 0.77
N ALA A 63 1.76 11.18 0.71
CA ALA A 63 2.12 12.07 1.82
C ALA A 63 1.30 11.76 3.10
N ASP A 64 -0.01 11.51 2.95
CA ASP A 64 -0.86 11.11 4.06
C ASP A 64 -0.42 9.80 4.71
N LEU A 65 -0.02 8.81 3.89
CA LEU A 65 0.46 7.52 4.39
C LEU A 65 1.82 7.65 5.08
N GLN A 66 2.75 8.42 4.51
CA GLN A 66 4.06 8.69 5.13
C GLN A 66 3.91 9.40 6.48
N ASN A 67 2.99 10.35 6.59
CA ASN A 67 2.68 11.01 7.88
C ASN A 67 2.12 10.02 8.91
N LYS A 68 1.21 9.13 8.49
CA LYS A 68 0.66 8.09 9.38
C LYS A 68 1.73 7.10 9.83
N GLU A 69 2.60 6.66 8.92
CA GLU A 69 3.75 5.81 9.24
C GLU A 69 4.63 6.48 10.29
N HIS A 70 5.03 7.74 10.06
CA HIS A 70 5.86 8.49 11.01
C HIS A 70 5.22 8.58 12.40
N MET A 71 3.93 8.92 12.49
CA MET A 71 3.20 8.98 13.76
C MET A 71 3.17 7.62 14.47
N LEU A 72 2.96 6.54 13.73
CA LEU A 72 2.92 5.19 14.29
C LEU A 72 4.29 4.76 14.79
N VAL A 73 5.36 5.04 14.06
CA VAL A 73 6.74 4.75 14.48
C VAL A 73 7.07 5.46 15.79
N GLU A 74 6.75 6.75 15.90
CA GLU A 74 7.02 7.52 17.12
C GLU A 74 6.18 7.03 18.31
N ALA A 75 4.91 6.72 18.09
CA ALA A 75 4.06 6.12 19.12
C ALA A 75 4.61 4.77 19.60
N ASN A 76 5.05 3.91 18.67
CA ASN A 76 5.62 2.60 19.00
C ASN A 76 6.92 2.73 19.79
N ARG A 77 7.78 3.69 19.40
CA ARG A 77 9.01 4.02 20.13
C ARG A 77 8.70 4.47 21.56
N SER A 78 7.74 5.38 21.73
CA SER A 78 7.33 5.86 23.06
C SER A 78 6.80 4.71 23.93
N LEU A 79 6.00 3.81 23.37
CA LEU A 79 5.49 2.64 24.09
C LEU A 79 6.60 1.66 24.47
N THR A 80 7.55 1.43 23.58
CA THR A 80 8.72 0.56 23.84
C THR A 80 9.54 1.10 25.01
N MET A 81 9.85 2.40 25.01
CA MET A 81 10.56 3.04 26.13
C MET A 81 9.79 2.93 27.46
N LYS A 82 8.47 3.13 27.45
CA LYS A 82 7.64 2.97 28.66
C LYS A 82 7.62 1.52 29.16
N LEU A 83 7.61 0.55 28.25
CA LEU A 83 7.66 -0.87 28.61
C LEU A 83 8.99 -1.21 29.27
N GLU A 84 10.11 -0.73 28.72
CA GLU A 84 11.45 -0.89 29.28
C GLU A 84 11.57 -0.24 30.67
N GLU A 85 11.01 0.95 30.86
CA GLU A 85 10.96 1.65 32.16
C GLU A 85 10.18 0.85 33.20
N ILE A 86 8.97 0.38 32.84
CA ILE A 86 8.14 -0.45 33.72
C ILE A 86 8.85 -1.76 34.07
N ASN A 87 9.46 -2.42 33.08
CA ASN A 87 10.19 -3.66 33.29
C ASN A 87 11.38 -3.46 34.23
N SER A 88 12.15 -2.39 34.03
CA SER A 88 13.25 -2.01 34.91
C SER A 88 12.76 -1.78 36.34
N ARG A 89 11.69 -1.00 36.53
CA ARG A 89 11.08 -0.76 37.85
C ARG A 89 10.58 -2.04 38.52
N ASN A 90 9.96 -2.94 37.76
CA ASN A 90 9.50 -4.22 38.27
C ASN A 90 10.67 -5.13 38.68
N HIS A 91 11.77 -5.12 37.93
CA HIS A 91 12.97 -5.88 38.24
C HIS A 91 13.63 -5.39 39.54
N TYR A 92 13.74 -4.08 39.73
CA TYR A 92 14.18 -3.52 41.02
C TYR A 92 13.24 -3.92 42.16
N ARG A 93 11.92 -3.83 41.98
CA ARG A 93 10.95 -4.19 43.02
C ARG A 93 11.05 -5.66 43.45
N GLN A 94 11.24 -6.59 42.51
CA GLN A 94 11.49 -8.00 42.83
C GLN A 94 12.83 -8.21 43.56
N SER A 95 13.87 -7.45 43.20
CA SER A 95 15.16 -7.49 43.90
C SER A 95 15.08 -6.94 45.34
N TRP A 96 14.19 -5.98 45.63
CA TRP A 96 13.98 -5.44 46.97
C TRP A 96 13.07 -6.34 47.83
N GLU A 97 12.07 -7.02 47.25
CA GLU A 97 11.23 -8.00 47.95
C GLU A 97 11.98 -9.32 48.27
N ALA A 98 13.11 -9.61 47.61
CA ALA A 98 13.99 -10.73 47.92
C ALA A 98 14.94 -10.49 49.13
N GLY A 99 14.97 -9.27 49.68
CA GLY A 99 15.85 -8.87 50.79
C GLY A 99 15.33 -9.18 52.19
N ASP A 100 14.10 -9.68 52.35
CA ASP A 100 13.48 -9.93 53.66
C ASP A 100 12.90 -11.35 53.81
N GLN A 101 13.66 -12.36 53.37
CA GLN A 101 13.39 -13.76 53.75
C GLN A 101 14.69 -14.48 54.13
N SER A 102 15.24 -14.13 55.28
CA SER A 102 16.03 -15.09 56.05
C SER A 102 15.06 -16.00 56.81
N MET A 103 14.97 -17.28 56.43
CA MET A 103 15.10 -18.47 57.30
C MET A 103 14.75 -19.74 56.50
N ALA A 104 15.60 -20.75 56.65
CA ALA A 104 15.64 -22.01 55.93
C ALA A 104 14.41 -22.92 56.14
N TYR A 105 14.05 -23.72 55.13
CA TYR A 105 14.29 -25.19 55.04
C TYR A 105 13.49 -25.79 53.86
N GLY A 106 14.16 -26.56 52.98
CA GLY A 106 13.53 -27.64 52.21
C GLY A 106 13.65 -27.62 50.67
N GLY A 107 14.69 -28.28 50.15
CA GLY A 107 14.75 -29.22 49.00
C GLY A 107 14.01 -28.97 47.65
N PRO A 108 14.65 -29.25 46.49
CA PRO A 108 14.14 -28.92 45.17
C PRO A 108 13.12 -29.95 44.64
N GLN A 109 11.97 -29.48 44.13
CA GLN A 109 11.06 -30.31 43.35
C GLN A 109 10.63 -29.59 42.07
N SER A 110 11.38 -29.85 41.00
CA SER A 110 10.99 -29.60 39.63
C SER A 110 9.89 -30.58 39.23
N ALA A 111 8.62 -30.16 39.37
CA ALA A 111 7.47 -30.89 38.83
C ALA A 111 7.29 -30.53 37.35
N HIS A 112 7.94 -31.33 36.51
CA HIS A 112 7.71 -31.41 35.08
C HIS A 112 6.35 -32.08 34.85
N SER A 113 5.35 -31.36 34.37
CA SER A 113 4.34 -31.87 33.41
C SER A 113 3.29 -30.79 33.12
N GLN A 114 3.30 -30.28 31.89
CA GLN A 114 2.16 -29.90 31.02
C GLN A 114 2.68 -28.90 29.99
N GLY A 115 3.61 -29.36 29.15
CA GLY A 115 4.00 -28.67 27.93
C GLY A 115 3.00 -29.00 26.84
N PHE A 116 2.08 -28.09 26.54
CA PHE A 116 1.30 -28.08 25.30
C PHE A 116 1.90 -27.06 24.32
N PHE A 117 3.20 -27.16 24.04
CA PHE A 117 3.77 -26.48 22.88
C PHE A 117 4.88 -27.35 22.31
N GLN A 118 4.57 -27.94 21.17
CA GLN A 118 5.55 -28.65 20.34
C GLN A 118 6.45 -27.59 19.69
N PRO A 119 7.79 -27.63 19.85
CA PRO A 119 8.67 -26.77 19.07
C PRO A 119 8.58 -27.24 17.62
N LEU A 120 7.98 -26.44 16.76
CA LEU A 120 8.13 -26.61 15.32
C LEU A 120 9.60 -26.32 15.00
N GLU A 121 10.30 -27.28 14.42
CA GLU A 121 11.61 -27.07 13.83
C GLU A 121 11.46 -26.04 12.69
N CYS A 122 11.91 -24.82 12.95
CA CYS A 122 11.99 -23.77 11.94
C CYS A 122 13.02 -24.20 10.89
N ASN A 123 12.56 -24.48 9.67
CA ASN A 123 13.43 -24.57 8.49
C ASN A 123 14.19 -23.24 8.31
N PRO A 124 15.50 -23.25 8.03
CA PRO A 124 16.28 -22.02 7.92
C PRO A 124 16.22 -21.49 6.48
N THR A 125 15.16 -20.76 6.09
CA THR A 125 15.15 -20.13 4.75
C THR A 125 14.62 -18.71 4.70
N LEU A 126 14.47 -18.00 5.81
CA LEU A 126 14.13 -16.57 5.76
C LEU A 126 14.99 -15.78 6.75
N GLN A 127 16.26 -15.60 6.40
CA GLN A 127 17.03 -14.45 6.87
C GLN A 127 16.59 -13.23 6.04
N ILE A 128 15.64 -12.46 6.56
CA ILE A 128 15.39 -11.10 6.07
C ILE A 128 15.60 -10.13 7.23
N GLY A 129 16.85 -9.68 7.33
CA GLY A 129 17.32 -8.47 8.03
C GLY A 129 17.66 -8.62 9.52
N PRO A 130 18.49 -7.74 10.11
CA PRO A 130 19.11 -6.53 9.56
C PRO A 130 20.65 -6.48 9.79
N ASP A 131 21.44 -5.99 8.84
CA ASP A 131 22.82 -5.60 9.14
C ASP A 131 23.19 -4.29 8.45
N TYR A 132 23.42 -3.28 9.29
CA TYR A 132 24.17 -2.09 8.96
C TYR A 132 25.60 -2.52 8.64
N ARG A 133 26.00 -2.56 7.36
CA ARG A 133 27.43 -2.66 7.05
C ARG A 133 27.83 -1.96 5.77
N TYR A 134 28.79 -1.05 5.95
CA TYR A 134 29.60 -0.37 4.95
C TYR A 134 30.04 -1.26 3.78
N ASN A 135 29.97 -0.68 2.58
CA ASN A 135 30.78 -0.89 1.37
C ASN A 135 31.50 -2.23 1.18
N ALA A 136 31.07 -3.00 0.18
CA ALA A 136 31.98 -3.78 -0.66
C ALA A 136 31.43 -3.87 -2.10
N VAL A 137 32.33 -3.53 -3.02
CA VAL A 137 32.26 -3.51 -4.47
C VAL A 137 31.96 -4.90 -5.09
N ALA A 138 31.47 -4.89 -6.34
CA ALA A 138 31.39 -6.00 -7.33
C ALA A 138 30.19 -6.97 -7.14
N SER A 139 29.44 -7.43 -8.14
CA SER A 139 29.50 -7.38 -9.61
C SER A 139 28.12 -7.73 -10.17
N ASP A 140 27.88 -7.34 -11.43
CA ASP A 140 26.73 -7.68 -12.27
C ASP A 140 26.35 -9.17 -12.25
N GLN A 141 25.05 -9.48 -12.30
CA GLN A 141 24.50 -10.33 -13.37
C GLN A 141 22.97 -10.40 -13.37
N ILE A 142 22.44 -10.19 -14.57
CA ILE A 142 21.05 -10.32 -15.02
C ILE A 142 20.77 -11.80 -15.24
N THR A 143 19.66 -12.36 -14.77
CA THR A 143 19.01 -13.51 -15.44
C THR A 143 17.52 -13.50 -15.13
N ALA A 144 16.74 -13.28 -16.19
CA ALA A 144 15.31 -13.53 -16.23
C ALA A 144 15.05 -15.03 -16.34
N THR A 145 14.09 -15.55 -15.57
CA THR A 145 13.39 -16.79 -15.92
C THR A 145 11.91 -16.64 -15.61
N SER A 146 11.13 -16.78 -16.68
CA SER A 146 9.69 -16.95 -16.76
C SER A 146 9.18 -18.14 -15.97
N GLN A 147 8.04 -18.00 -15.29
CA GLN A 147 7.04 -19.07 -15.23
C GLN A 147 5.66 -18.49 -14.92
N ALA A 148 4.77 -18.65 -15.89
CA ALA A 148 3.36 -18.35 -15.79
C ALA A 148 2.65 -19.49 -15.07
N GLN A 149 1.90 -19.19 -14.01
CA GLN A 149 0.75 -20.00 -13.62
C GLN A 149 -0.30 -19.12 -12.97
N GLN A 150 -1.49 -19.16 -13.57
CA GLN A 150 -2.66 -18.39 -13.18
C GLN A 150 -3.23 -18.82 -11.83
N VAL A 151 -3.92 -17.92 -11.14
CA VAL A 151 -5.40 -17.90 -10.97
C VAL A 151 -5.80 -16.79 -9.99
N ASN A 152 -6.75 -15.95 -10.42
CA ASN A 152 -7.59 -15.01 -9.66
C ASN A 152 -6.92 -14.03 -8.68
N GLY A 153 -6.58 -12.85 -9.19
CA GLY A 153 -6.40 -11.64 -8.38
C GLY A 153 -7.33 -10.55 -8.89
N PHE A 154 -8.33 -10.16 -8.09
CA PHE A 154 -8.99 -8.87 -8.25
C PHE A 154 -7.91 -7.79 -8.25
N LEU A 155 -7.76 -7.08 -9.37
CA LEU A 155 -6.85 -5.95 -9.45
C LEU A 155 -7.39 -4.84 -8.54
N PRO A 156 -6.63 -4.35 -7.55
CA PRO A 156 -7.05 -3.23 -6.73
C PRO A 156 -7.22 -1.97 -7.59
N GLY A 157 -8.28 -1.20 -7.33
CA GLY A 157 -8.80 -0.13 -8.20
C GLY A 157 -7.86 1.06 -8.47
N TRP A 158 -6.63 1.07 -7.95
CA TRP A 158 -5.59 2.01 -8.35
C TRP A 158 -4.90 1.63 -9.68
N MET A 159 -5.08 0.38 -10.14
CA MET A 159 -4.58 -0.12 -11.44
C MET A 159 -5.57 0.03 -12.60
N LEU A 160 -6.69 0.74 -12.42
CA LEU A 160 -7.59 1.15 -13.50
C LEU A 160 -7.29 2.58 -13.99
#